data_AF-A0A5C7L1J4-F1
#
_entry.id   AF-A0A5C7L1J4-F1
#
_cell.length_a   1.000
_cell.length_b   1.000
_cell.length_c   1.000
_cell.angle_alpha   90.00
_cell.angle_beta   90.00
_cell.angle_gamma   90.00
#
_symmetry.space_group_name_H-M   'P 1'
#
loop_
_entity.id
_entity.type
_entity.pdbx_description
1 polymer ?
#
loop_
_entity_poly.entity_id
_entity_poly.type
_entity_poly.pdbx_seq_one_letter_code
_entity_poly.pdbx_strand_id
1 'polypeptide(L)'
;MGWLGHTTAGFPADKRRCGSVSNKLNSLLALLCEKSKVRGDKKRMNKKILMSLSVIAAAAAAVVGGTGAFFSDTETSTGNTFTAGAIDLKVDSKQKYNGNECVDVDQTAGVNYQWVGNAAYPKAGTSCTGAWELTDLGPTNQFFKFDDVKPGDNGSNSISLHVINNDAWVCATVSSLTDLDNSLTEPETPVDVDGMTSGELKEKMVVTLWSDNGQGGGVAGDNIQNGTEPTLYTGQAQAGTWALYDSTTGTGPLLGTTTGYIGVKWDLPLATGNEVQTDSMGADISFNVVQARNNANYTCTPPQPPTKIDGPQAGN
;
A
#
# COMPACT_ATOMS: atom_id res chain seq x y z
N MET A 1 -4.27 -2.45 57.59
CA MET A 1 -5.02 -3.73 57.62
C MET A 1 -4.51 -4.55 56.46
N GLY A 2 -3.48 -5.40 56.62
CA GLY A 2 -3.55 -6.75 57.23
C GLY A 2 -4.02 -7.73 56.14
N TRP A 3 -3.38 -8.84 55.77
CA TRP A 3 -2.36 -9.67 56.43
C TRP A 3 -1.75 -10.65 55.40
N LEU A 4 -0.67 -11.32 55.80
CA LEU A 4 0.24 -12.19 55.04
C LEU A 4 -0.32 -13.58 54.65
N GLY A 5 0.37 -14.28 53.72
CA GLY A 5 0.44 -15.75 53.74
C GLY A 5 0.92 -16.45 52.45
N HIS A 6 2.22 -16.82 52.39
CA HIS A 6 2.77 -17.98 51.67
C HIS A 6 2.06 -19.28 52.13
N THR A 7 1.91 -20.40 51.41
CA THR A 7 2.94 -21.34 50.90
C THR A 7 2.28 -22.49 50.09
N THR A 8 3.10 -23.18 49.30
CA THR A 8 2.92 -24.30 48.36
C THR A 8 2.43 -25.66 48.93
N ALA A 9 1.77 -26.49 48.09
CA ALA A 9 2.22 -27.84 47.66
C ALA A 9 1.11 -28.66 46.93
N GLY A 10 1.49 -29.39 45.86
CA GLY A 10 0.81 -30.64 45.44
C GLY A 10 0.31 -30.74 43.98
N PHE A 11 1.15 -31.23 43.06
CA PHE A 11 0.76 -31.95 41.82
C PHE A 11 0.41 -33.43 42.16
N PRO A 12 -0.19 -34.28 41.27
CA PRO A 12 -0.39 -34.10 39.82
C PRO A 12 -1.79 -34.45 39.28
N ALA A 13 -1.91 -34.19 37.98
CA ALA A 13 -3.06 -34.39 37.10
C ALA A 13 -3.32 -35.87 36.73
N ASP A 14 -4.61 -36.25 36.66
CA ASP A 14 -5.08 -37.36 35.84
C ASP A 14 -6.38 -36.93 35.12
N LYS A 15 -6.38 -36.99 33.79
CA LYS A 15 -7.52 -36.64 32.95
C LYS A 15 -7.56 -37.54 31.72
N ARG A 16 -8.64 -38.33 31.71
CA ARG A 16 -9.59 -38.60 30.61
C ARG A 16 -9.62 -40.04 30.06
N ARG A 17 -10.67 -40.71 30.55
CA ARG A 17 -11.51 -41.71 29.87
C ARG A 17 -11.70 -41.41 28.38
N CYS A 18 -11.53 -42.43 27.54
CA CYS A 18 -12.15 -42.52 26.22
C CYS A 18 -13.25 -43.60 26.27
N GLY A 19 -14.40 -43.28 25.67
CA GLY A 19 -15.64 -44.04 25.76
C GLY A 19 -15.70 -45.26 24.84
N SER A 20 -16.58 -46.16 25.26
CA SER A 20 -17.11 -47.35 24.61
C SER A 20 -17.72 -47.08 23.22
N VAL A 21 -17.46 -47.97 22.27
CA VAL A 21 -18.43 -48.34 21.23
C VAL A 21 -18.54 -49.86 21.15
N SER A 22 -19.78 -50.30 21.36
CA SER A 22 -20.29 -51.66 21.38
C SER A 22 -20.52 -52.22 19.97
N ASN A 23 -20.22 -53.50 19.72
CA ASN A 23 -21.29 -54.51 19.48
C ASN A 23 -20.75 -55.91 19.15
N LYS A 24 -21.08 -56.83 20.05
CA LYS A 24 -21.65 -58.17 19.81
C LYS A 24 -21.16 -58.95 18.57
N LEU A 25 -20.42 -60.03 18.83
CA LEU A 25 -20.95 -61.38 18.57
C LEU A 25 -20.28 -62.37 19.55
N ASN A 26 -21.10 -62.93 20.43
CA ASN A 26 -20.74 -64.00 21.35
C ASN A 26 -21.42 -65.28 20.83
N SER A 27 -20.90 -66.45 21.21
CA SER A 27 -21.34 -67.83 20.87
C SER A 27 -20.51 -68.45 19.74
N LEU A 28 -19.81 -69.57 19.89
CA LEU A 28 -20.14 -70.77 20.65
C LEU A 28 -18.87 -71.48 21.15
N LEU A 29 -18.97 -71.97 22.38
CA LEU A 29 -18.08 -72.89 23.07
C LEU A 29 -17.95 -74.24 22.33
N ALA A 30 -16.72 -74.77 22.34
CA ALA A 30 -16.35 -76.16 22.65
C ALA A 30 -16.65 -77.33 21.69
N LEU A 31 -15.81 -78.37 21.86
CA LEU A 31 -15.78 -79.72 21.24
C LEU A 31 -15.18 -79.77 19.81
N LEU A 32 -14.16 -80.57 19.48
CA LEU A 32 -13.90 -81.96 19.85
C LEU A 32 -12.40 -82.29 19.93
N CYS A 33 -12.03 -82.98 21.00
CA CYS A 33 -10.89 -83.88 21.08
C CYS A 33 -11.40 -85.28 20.75
N GLU A 34 -10.94 -85.92 19.68
CA GLU A 34 -10.97 -87.39 19.60
C GLU A 34 -9.89 -87.97 18.67
N LYS A 35 -9.00 -88.73 19.31
CA LYS A 35 -8.20 -89.87 18.86
C LYS A 35 -8.13 -90.19 17.36
N SER A 36 -6.91 -90.41 16.88
CA SER A 36 -6.54 -91.75 16.39
C SER A 36 -5.02 -91.98 16.45
N LYS A 37 -4.64 -93.00 17.23
CA LYS A 37 -3.30 -93.58 17.30
C LYS A 37 -3.30 -94.77 16.33
N VAL A 38 -2.73 -94.61 15.14
CA VAL A 38 -2.47 -95.74 14.23
C VAL A 38 -0.99 -96.05 14.23
N ARG A 39 -0.72 -97.32 14.59
CA ARG A 39 0.57 -98.01 14.61
C ARG A 39 1.23 -97.95 13.23
N GLY A 40 2.55 -97.91 13.25
CA GLY A 40 3.34 -97.54 12.10
C GLY A 40 3.34 -98.52 10.93
N ASP A 41 3.70 -97.96 9.78
CA ASP A 41 4.60 -98.57 8.84
C ASP A 41 5.74 -97.59 8.59
N LYS A 42 6.97 -98.00 8.88
CA LYS A 42 8.19 -97.25 8.56
C LYS A 42 8.38 -97.26 7.04
N LYS A 43 7.54 -96.53 6.30
CA LYS A 43 7.79 -96.26 4.88
C LYS A 43 8.99 -95.33 4.82
N ARG A 44 10.17 -95.89 4.49
CA ARG A 44 11.39 -95.14 4.20
C ARG A 44 11.04 -94.06 3.17
N MET A 45 10.86 -92.82 3.62
CA MET A 45 10.83 -91.67 2.72
C MET A 45 12.18 -91.60 2.01
N ASN A 46 12.14 -91.56 0.68
CA ASN A 46 13.32 -91.45 -0.14
C ASN A 46 13.97 -90.09 0.16
N LYS A 47 15.25 -90.06 0.57
CA LYS A 47 15.97 -88.82 0.93
C LYS A 47 15.92 -87.73 -0.16
N LYS A 48 15.61 -88.11 -1.41
CA LYS A 48 15.40 -87.21 -2.56
C LYS A 48 14.09 -86.41 -2.51
N ILE A 49 13.04 -86.89 -1.83
CA ILE A 49 11.74 -86.20 -1.73
C ILE A 49 11.73 -85.18 -0.58
N LEU A 50 12.43 -85.48 0.53
CA LEU A 50 12.54 -84.56 1.66
C LEU A 50 13.29 -83.27 1.31
N MET A 51 14.31 -83.37 0.45
CA MET A 51 15.06 -82.20 -0.06
C MET A 51 14.23 -81.32 -1.00
N SER A 52 13.25 -81.88 -1.71
CA SER A 52 12.37 -81.11 -2.61
C SER A 52 11.28 -80.35 -1.84
N LEU A 53 10.70 -80.95 -0.80
CA LEU A 53 9.72 -80.29 0.05
C LEU A 53 10.33 -79.17 0.92
N SER A 54 11.58 -79.31 1.37
CA SER A 54 12.27 -78.23 2.08
C SER A 54 12.59 -77.02 1.19
N VAL A 55 12.83 -77.23 -0.11
CA VAL A 55 13.04 -76.14 -1.07
C VAL A 55 11.72 -75.44 -1.40
N ILE A 56 10.60 -76.16 -1.46
CA ILE A 56 9.27 -75.57 -1.70
C ILE A 56 8.76 -74.84 -0.45
N ALA A 57 9.01 -75.35 0.76
CA ALA A 57 8.69 -74.63 2.01
C ALA A 57 9.59 -73.40 2.22
N ALA A 58 10.88 -73.46 1.82
CA ALA A 58 11.75 -72.30 1.79
C ALA A 58 11.33 -71.29 0.71
N ALA A 59 10.82 -71.74 -0.44
CA ALA A 59 10.27 -70.88 -1.48
C ALA A 59 8.94 -70.24 -1.07
N ALA A 60 8.05 -70.95 -0.35
CA ALA A 60 6.80 -70.39 0.16
C ALA A 60 7.01 -69.41 1.34
N ALA A 61 8.05 -69.62 2.15
CA ALA A 61 8.48 -68.64 3.16
C ALA A 61 9.23 -67.43 2.55
N ALA A 62 9.80 -67.57 1.36
CA ALA A 62 10.47 -66.48 0.64
C ALA A 62 9.50 -65.58 -0.16
N VAL A 63 8.25 -65.97 -0.36
CA VAL A 63 7.27 -65.21 -1.16
C VAL A 63 6.46 -64.19 -0.34
N VAL A 64 6.63 -64.14 0.99
CA VAL A 64 6.10 -63.04 1.82
C VAL A 64 7.02 -61.81 1.81
N GLY A 65 8.21 -61.88 1.23
CA GLY A 65 9.18 -60.76 1.19
C GLY A 65 9.39 -60.10 -0.19
N GLY A 66 8.59 -60.42 -1.20
CA GLY A 66 8.99 -60.29 -2.61
C GLY A 66 8.49 -59.08 -3.42
N THR A 67 7.61 -58.22 -2.90
CA THR A 67 7.23 -56.95 -3.56
C THR A 67 6.95 -55.82 -2.56
N GLY A 68 7.74 -55.73 -1.50
CA GLY A 68 7.97 -54.45 -0.86
C GLY A 68 9.10 -53.78 -1.63
N ALA A 69 8.83 -52.73 -2.39
CA ALA A 69 9.92 -51.94 -2.96
C ALA A 69 10.84 -51.51 -1.79
N PHE A 70 12.08 -52.01 -1.75
CA PHE A 70 13.00 -51.84 -0.62
C PHE A 70 13.67 -50.46 -0.58
N PHE A 71 13.19 -49.52 -1.40
CA PHE A 71 13.60 -48.13 -1.44
C PHE A 71 12.36 -47.27 -1.73
N SER A 72 11.62 -46.91 -0.69
CA SER A 72 10.68 -45.79 -0.72
C SER A 72 11.23 -44.71 0.19
N ASP A 73 11.67 -43.60 -0.38
CA ASP A 73 11.93 -42.38 0.37
C ASP A 73 10.76 -41.41 0.17
N THR A 74 10.41 -40.66 1.22
CA THR A 74 9.35 -39.65 1.18
C THR A 74 9.97 -38.31 1.48
N GLU A 75 10.23 -37.54 0.43
CA GLU A 75 10.74 -36.18 0.54
C GLU A 75 9.58 -35.22 0.86
N THR A 76 9.56 -34.70 2.07
CA THR A 76 8.49 -33.80 2.53
C THR A 76 8.97 -32.37 2.55
N SER A 77 8.40 -31.53 1.70
CA SER A 77 8.61 -30.08 1.74
C SER A 77 7.62 -29.45 2.73
N THR A 78 8.10 -29.09 3.92
CA THR A 78 7.31 -28.43 4.98
C THR A 78 7.64 -26.95 5.06
N GLY A 79 6.64 -26.09 5.32
CA GLY A 79 6.88 -24.66 5.51
C GLY A 79 6.92 -23.84 4.21
N ASN A 80 6.47 -24.40 3.08
CA ASN A 80 6.22 -23.61 1.88
C ASN A 80 5.17 -22.55 2.17
N THR A 81 5.52 -21.29 1.90
CA THR A 81 4.66 -20.14 2.14
C THR A 81 4.60 -19.28 0.88
N PHE A 82 3.41 -18.76 0.59
CA PHE A 82 3.22 -17.69 -0.38
C PHE A 82 2.75 -16.46 0.38
N THR A 83 3.59 -15.42 0.38
CA THR A 83 3.26 -14.13 0.98
C THR A 83 3.06 -13.13 -0.14
N ALA A 84 1.88 -12.51 -0.20
CA ALA A 84 1.63 -11.43 -1.14
C ALA A 84 2.40 -10.18 -0.71
N GLY A 85 2.98 -9.46 -1.67
CA GLY A 85 3.58 -8.14 -1.42
C GLY A 85 2.50 -7.08 -1.18
N ALA A 86 2.83 -6.06 -0.40
CA ALA A 86 2.01 -4.86 -0.22
C ALA A 86 2.60 -3.68 -0.99
N ILE A 87 1.74 -2.78 -1.46
CA ILE A 87 2.13 -1.48 -1.97
C ILE A 87 1.79 -0.44 -0.91
N ASP A 88 2.78 0.38 -0.57
CA ASP A 88 2.66 1.42 0.46
C ASP A 88 3.31 2.69 -0.10
N LEU A 89 2.56 3.79 -0.08
CA LEU A 89 3.01 5.12 -0.51
C LEU A 89 2.94 6.05 0.68
N LYS A 90 4.08 6.64 1.01
CA LYS A 90 4.16 7.73 1.97
C LYS A 90 4.54 9.03 1.29
N VAL A 91 4.10 10.13 1.86
CA VAL A 91 4.27 11.47 1.30
C VAL A 91 4.87 12.40 2.35
N ASP A 92 5.89 13.16 1.95
CA ASP A 92 6.34 14.34 2.69
C ASP A 92 6.22 15.59 1.81
N SER A 93 6.25 16.75 2.45
CA SER A 93 5.98 18.04 1.82
C SER A 93 6.87 19.11 2.46
N LYS A 94 7.47 19.96 1.62
CA LYS A 94 8.26 21.13 2.05
C LYS A 94 7.77 22.36 1.33
N GLN A 95 7.42 23.41 2.07
CA GLN A 95 6.74 24.58 1.52
C GLN A 95 7.56 25.86 1.67
N LYS A 96 7.48 26.72 0.65
CA LYS A 96 8.01 28.08 0.66
C LYS A 96 6.94 29.10 0.25
N TYR A 97 7.05 30.32 0.79
CA TYR A 97 6.21 31.48 0.46
C TYR A 97 7.07 32.74 0.46
N ASN A 98 7.09 33.48 -0.65
CA ASN A 98 7.92 34.69 -0.85
C ASN A 98 9.39 34.50 -0.44
N GLY A 99 9.93 33.28 -0.60
CA GLY A 99 11.29 32.92 -0.19
C GLY A 99 11.47 32.57 1.30
N ASN A 100 10.45 32.74 2.15
CA ASN A 100 10.43 32.13 3.48
C ASN A 100 10.08 30.64 3.37
N GLU A 101 10.59 29.82 4.28
CA GLU A 101 10.43 28.37 4.29
C GLU A 101 9.69 27.92 5.56
N CYS A 102 8.77 26.97 5.42
CA CYS A 102 8.05 26.37 6.53
C CYS A 102 8.84 25.17 7.06
N VAL A 103 9.41 25.28 8.27
CA VAL A 103 10.32 24.27 8.85
C VAL A 103 9.91 23.90 10.26
N ASP A 104 10.18 22.65 10.65
CA ASP A 104 9.99 22.21 12.04
C ASP A 104 11.11 22.79 12.91
N VAL A 105 10.76 23.73 13.79
CA VAL A 105 11.71 24.45 14.65
C VAL A 105 11.90 23.81 16.02
N ASP A 106 11.12 22.78 16.38
CA ASP A 106 11.26 22.08 17.66
C ASP A 106 11.11 20.56 17.52
N GLN A 107 12.18 19.91 17.09
CA GLN A 107 12.22 18.45 16.95
C GLN A 107 12.20 17.71 18.31
N THR A 108 12.22 18.42 19.44
CA THR A 108 12.38 17.83 20.79
C THR A 108 11.10 17.84 21.63
N ALA A 109 10.19 18.79 21.42
CA ALA A 109 8.93 18.91 22.16
C ALA A 109 7.67 18.52 21.36
N GLY A 110 7.86 17.98 20.15
CA GLY A 110 6.80 17.63 19.20
C GLY A 110 6.77 18.59 18.02
N VAL A 111 6.18 18.14 16.91
CA VAL A 111 6.20 18.83 15.62
C VAL A 111 5.68 20.27 15.73
N ASN A 112 6.51 21.26 15.39
CA ASN A 112 6.18 22.68 15.46
C ASN A 112 6.70 23.41 14.21
N TYR A 113 5.87 23.45 13.17
CA TYR A 113 6.21 24.13 11.92
C TYR A 113 6.04 25.65 12.01
N GLN A 114 7.10 26.38 11.70
CA GLN A 114 7.11 27.85 11.66
C GLN A 114 7.77 28.38 10.39
N TRP A 115 7.36 29.59 9.98
CA TRP A 115 8.02 30.32 8.89
C TRP A 115 9.40 30.78 9.32
N VAL A 116 10.40 30.52 8.49
CA VAL A 116 11.78 30.96 8.65
C VAL A 116 12.25 31.68 7.39
N GLY A 117 12.85 32.85 7.55
CA GLY A 117 13.37 33.66 6.45
C GLY A 117 13.28 35.16 6.73
N ASN A 118 13.49 35.97 5.70
CA ASN A 118 13.61 37.43 5.82
C ASN A 118 12.51 38.20 5.07
N ALA A 119 11.57 37.51 4.41
CA ALA A 119 10.47 38.18 3.72
C ALA A 119 9.53 38.85 4.72
N ALA A 120 8.91 39.96 4.30
CA ALA A 120 7.98 40.72 5.13
C ALA A 120 6.71 39.90 5.47
N TYR A 121 6.29 39.03 4.55
CA TYR A 121 5.18 38.11 4.73
C TYR A 121 5.53 36.76 4.06
N PRO A 122 5.23 35.62 4.70
CA PRO A 122 4.65 35.49 6.04
C PRO A 122 5.69 35.83 7.10
N LYS A 123 5.27 36.33 8.26
CA LYS A 123 6.21 36.79 9.29
C LYS A 123 6.99 35.60 9.88
N ALA A 124 8.31 35.69 9.91
CA ALA A 124 9.14 34.66 10.53
C ALA A 124 8.78 34.43 12.02
N GLY A 125 8.79 33.17 12.43
CA GLY A 125 8.42 32.71 13.78
C GLY A 125 6.93 32.51 14.02
N THR A 126 6.06 32.75 13.03
CA THR A 126 4.64 32.35 13.12
C THR A 126 4.45 30.93 12.62
N SER A 127 3.40 30.25 13.11
CA SER A 127 3.05 28.90 12.67
C SER A 127 2.78 28.84 11.17
N CYS A 128 3.12 27.72 10.55
CA CYS A 128 2.84 27.44 9.14
C CYS A 128 2.26 26.04 8.96
N THR A 129 1.60 25.83 7.82
CA THR A 129 1.01 24.56 7.39
C THR A 129 1.40 24.30 5.94
N GLY A 130 1.48 23.05 5.51
CA GLY A 130 1.93 22.71 4.16
C GLY A 130 3.31 22.07 4.12
N ALA A 131 3.98 21.96 5.26
CA ALA A 131 5.13 21.09 5.45
C ALA A 131 4.81 19.98 6.45
N TRP A 132 5.33 18.79 6.21
CA TRP A 132 5.28 17.65 7.12
C TRP A 132 6.33 16.60 6.75
N GLU A 133 6.80 15.87 7.76
CA GLU A 133 7.62 14.67 7.58
C GLU A 133 6.81 13.49 7.07
N LEU A 134 7.52 12.48 6.55
CA LEU A 134 6.98 11.27 5.94
C LEU A 134 5.74 10.68 6.66
N THR A 135 4.59 10.71 6.00
CA THR A 135 3.32 10.22 6.55
C THR A 135 2.43 9.55 5.49
N ASP A 136 1.42 8.80 5.94
CA ASP A 136 0.26 8.48 5.11
C ASP A 136 -0.55 9.76 4.89
N LEU A 137 -0.83 10.09 3.62
CA LEU A 137 -1.56 11.32 3.29
C LEU A 137 -3.01 11.22 3.77
N GLY A 138 -3.41 12.15 4.63
CA GLY A 138 -4.76 12.21 5.19
C GLY A 138 -5.41 13.59 5.04
N PRO A 139 -6.66 13.75 5.52
CA PRO A 139 -7.41 15.00 5.40
C PRO A 139 -6.80 16.18 6.17
N THR A 140 -5.84 15.91 7.07
CA THR A 140 -5.11 16.94 7.81
C THR A 140 -3.88 17.46 7.07
N ASN A 141 -3.47 16.80 5.99
CA ASN A 141 -2.30 17.17 5.19
C ASN A 141 -2.75 18.02 4.00
N GLN A 142 -2.47 19.33 4.07
CA GLN A 142 -2.85 20.29 3.04
C GLN A 142 -1.58 20.90 2.45
N PHE A 143 -1.25 20.62 1.18
CA PHE A 143 -0.02 21.11 0.52
C PHE A 143 0.04 22.64 0.45
N PHE A 144 -1.12 23.28 0.30
CA PHE A 144 -1.28 24.72 0.24
C PHE A 144 -2.45 25.12 1.12
N LYS A 145 -2.19 26.06 2.02
CA LYS A 145 -3.19 26.73 2.83
C LYS A 145 -2.63 28.07 3.23
N PHE A 146 -3.16 29.12 2.61
CA PHE A 146 -2.77 30.50 2.86
C PHE A 146 -4.04 31.32 3.00
N ASP A 147 -4.08 32.14 4.05
CA ASP A 147 -5.26 32.94 4.36
C ASP A 147 -5.19 34.35 3.76
N ASP A 148 -4.02 34.78 3.26
CA ASP A 148 -3.79 36.16 2.81
C ASP A 148 -2.80 36.21 1.63
N VAL A 149 -3.21 35.69 0.47
CA VAL A 149 -2.43 35.79 -0.77
C VAL A 149 -2.65 37.17 -1.41
N LYS A 150 -1.57 37.83 -1.83
CA LYS A 150 -1.62 39.17 -2.43
C LYS A 150 -0.96 39.24 -3.80
N PRO A 151 -1.38 40.16 -4.69
CA PRO A 151 -0.70 40.39 -5.96
C PRO A 151 0.81 40.58 -5.77
N GLY A 152 1.61 39.81 -6.51
CA GLY A 152 3.06 39.76 -6.39
C GLY A 152 3.59 38.63 -5.50
N ASP A 153 2.74 37.98 -4.72
CA ASP A 153 3.14 36.83 -3.91
C ASP A 153 3.38 35.59 -4.78
N ASN A 154 4.29 34.77 -4.30
CA ASN A 154 4.62 33.48 -4.89
C ASN A 154 4.91 32.45 -3.81
N GLY A 155 4.81 31.19 -4.17
CA GLY A 155 5.19 30.11 -3.28
C GLY A 155 5.46 28.84 -4.04
N SER A 156 5.98 27.86 -3.30
CA SER A 156 6.31 26.56 -3.88
C SER A 156 6.16 25.46 -2.86
N ASN A 157 5.99 24.24 -3.36
CA ASN A 157 5.96 23.04 -2.55
C ASN A 157 6.77 21.93 -3.24
N SER A 158 7.65 21.28 -2.49
CA SER A 158 8.36 20.08 -2.88
C SER A 158 7.64 18.89 -2.25
N ILE A 159 7.04 18.05 -3.09
CA ILE A 159 6.29 16.88 -2.65
C ILE A 159 7.10 15.62 -2.97
N SER A 160 7.42 14.84 -1.94
CA SER A 160 8.17 13.60 -2.10
C SER A 160 7.23 12.40 -1.98
N LEU A 161 7.37 11.44 -2.88
CA LEU A 161 6.58 10.21 -2.98
C LEU A 161 7.47 9.00 -2.69
N HIS A 162 7.20 8.29 -1.60
CA HIS A 162 8.04 7.17 -1.15
C HIS A 162 7.31 5.86 -1.34
N VAL A 163 7.76 5.09 -2.32
CA VAL A 163 7.24 3.75 -2.58
C VAL A 163 8.09 2.75 -1.83
N ILE A 164 7.56 2.14 -0.76
CA ILE A 164 8.40 1.43 0.20
C ILE A 164 8.88 0.06 -0.31
N ASN A 165 8.06 -0.68 -1.05
CA ASN A 165 8.29 -2.12 -1.26
C ASN A 165 8.39 -2.60 -2.71
N ASN A 166 7.58 -2.07 -3.63
CA ASN A 166 7.44 -2.64 -4.98
C ASN A 166 7.30 -1.53 -6.00
N ASP A 167 7.90 -1.68 -7.17
CA ASP A 167 7.81 -0.71 -8.26
C ASP A 167 6.36 -0.34 -8.54
N ALA A 168 6.11 0.94 -8.75
CA ALA A 168 4.78 1.49 -8.81
C ALA A 168 4.60 2.52 -9.92
N TRP A 169 3.44 2.46 -10.57
CA TRP A 169 2.90 3.56 -11.33
C TRP A 169 2.19 4.53 -10.41
N VAL A 170 2.37 5.83 -10.66
CA VAL A 170 1.82 6.88 -9.79
C VAL A 170 1.17 7.97 -10.63
N CYS A 171 -0.06 8.29 -10.26
CA CYS A 171 -0.84 9.38 -10.84
C CYS A 171 -1.14 10.41 -9.74
N ALA A 172 -1.00 11.70 -10.05
CA ALA A 172 -1.53 12.78 -9.23
C ALA A 172 -2.89 13.20 -9.78
N THR A 173 -3.90 13.34 -8.93
CA THR A 173 -5.23 13.83 -9.31
C THR A 173 -5.59 15.05 -8.47
N VAL A 174 -5.98 16.12 -9.17
CA VAL A 174 -6.59 17.30 -8.58
C VAL A 174 -8.09 17.24 -8.85
N SER A 175 -8.90 17.32 -7.80
CA SER A 175 -10.36 17.26 -7.84
C SER A 175 -10.98 18.32 -6.93
N SER A 176 -12.32 18.39 -6.93
CA SER A 176 -13.08 19.26 -6.03
C SER A 176 -12.61 20.71 -6.07
N LEU A 177 -12.33 21.24 -7.26
CA LEU A 177 -11.96 22.64 -7.39
C LEU A 177 -13.08 23.54 -6.90
N THR A 178 -12.76 24.40 -5.96
CA THR A 178 -13.62 25.48 -5.51
C THR A 178 -13.01 26.80 -5.92
N ASP A 179 -13.89 27.74 -6.22
CA ASP A 179 -13.55 29.06 -6.70
C ASP A 179 -14.66 29.99 -6.24
N LEU A 180 -14.39 30.72 -5.16
CA LEU A 180 -15.38 31.43 -4.39
C LEU A 180 -14.96 32.89 -4.29
N ASP A 181 -15.81 33.80 -4.75
CA ASP A 181 -15.84 35.16 -4.23
C ASP A 181 -16.59 35.14 -2.90
N ASN A 182 -15.86 35.42 -1.83
CA ASN A 182 -16.35 35.34 -0.47
C ASN A 182 -17.11 36.60 -0.05
N SER A 183 -16.69 37.77 -0.53
CA SER A 183 -17.30 39.04 -0.14
C SER A 183 -16.83 40.21 -1.01
N LEU A 184 -17.78 40.98 -1.53
CA LEU A 184 -17.48 42.22 -2.22
C LEU A 184 -17.06 43.33 -1.27
N THR A 185 -15.77 43.65 -1.23
CA THR A 185 -15.26 44.79 -0.44
C THR A 185 -15.31 46.10 -1.24
N GLU A 186 -15.23 47.26 -0.56
CA GLU A 186 -15.21 48.56 -1.24
C GLU A 186 -14.12 48.70 -2.33
N PRO A 187 -12.87 48.20 -2.16
CA PRO A 187 -11.89 48.18 -3.24
C PRO A 187 -12.23 47.27 -4.43
N GLU A 188 -13.13 46.30 -4.26
CA GLU A 188 -13.60 45.39 -5.33
C GLU A 188 -14.84 45.87 -6.03
N THR A 189 -15.77 46.51 -5.31
CA THR A 189 -17.07 46.94 -5.83
C THR A 189 -17.00 47.68 -7.18
N PRO A 190 -15.98 48.53 -7.45
CA PRO A 190 -15.86 49.22 -8.74
C PRO A 190 -15.32 48.36 -9.89
N VAL A 191 -14.70 47.20 -9.60
CA VAL A 191 -13.95 46.38 -10.56
C VAL A 191 -14.52 44.97 -10.75
N ASP A 192 -15.20 44.43 -9.74
CA ASP A 192 -16.04 43.24 -9.89
C ASP A 192 -17.40 43.66 -10.50
N VAL A 193 -17.63 43.14 -11.70
CA VAL A 193 -18.80 43.42 -12.53
C VAL A 193 -19.85 42.31 -12.45
N ASP A 194 -19.54 41.18 -11.82
CA ASP A 194 -20.39 40.01 -11.73
C ASP A 194 -21.05 39.84 -10.35
N GLY A 195 -20.50 40.48 -9.32
CA GLY A 195 -21.17 40.70 -8.03
C GLY A 195 -21.20 39.46 -7.15
N MET A 196 -20.04 38.83 -6.93
CA MET A 196 -19.83 37.59 -6.18
C MET A 196 -20.33 36.29 -6.82
N THR A 197 -20.32 36.21 -8.15
CA THR A 197 -20.81 35.00 -8.85
C THR A 197 -19.71 34.05 -9.33
N SER A 198 -18.49 34.55 -9.49
CA SER A 198 -17.25 33.78 -9.76
C SER A 198 -16.18 34.22 -8.78
N GLY A 199 -15.20 33.38 -8.44
CA GLY A 199 -13.94 33.89 -7.89
C GLY A 199 -13.00 34.25 -9.04
N GLU A 200 -12.26 35.35 -8.94
CA GLU A 200 -11.27 35.78 -9.92
C GLU A 200 -9.87 35.28 -9.59
N LEU A 201 -9.58 34.94 -8.32
CA LEU A 201 -8.25 34.52 -7.88
C LEU A 201 -7.70 33.35 -8.71
N LYS A 202 -8.54 32.35 -9.01
CA LYS A 202 -8.16 31.16 -9.78
C LYS A 202 -7.73 31.51 -11.20
N GLU A 203 -8.33 32.53 -11.82
CA GLU A 203 -8.08 32.99 -13.19
C GLU A 203 -6.76 33.76 -13.31
N LYS A 204 -6.26 34.28 -12.19
CA LYS A 204 -5.04 35.10 -12.13
C LYS A 204 -3.83 34.32 -11.64
N MET A 205 -4.02 33.31 -10.79
CA MET A 205 -2.93 32.55 -10.19
C MET A 205 -2.36 31.46 -11.10
N VAL A 206 -1.13 31.68 -11.57
CA VAL A 206 -0.44 30.70 -12.41
C VAL A 206 0.22 29.64 -11.53
N VAL A 207 -0.10 28.37 -11.78
CA VAL A 207 0.51 27.20 -11.15
C VAL A 207 1.39 26.49 -12.18
N THR A 208 2.57 26.05 -11.77
CA THR A 208 3.45 25.17 -12.54
C THR A 208 3.79 23.92 -11.74
N LEU A 209 3.60 22.76 -12.37
CA LEU A 209 3.93 21.43 -11.87
C LEU A 209 4.99 20.82 -12.77
N TRP A 210 6.03 20.23 -12.19
CA TRP A 210 7.04 19.49 -12.95
C TRP A 210 7.50 18.25 -12.20
N SER A 211 8.05 17.30 -12.96
CA SER A 211 8.76 16.16 -12.39
C SER A 211 10.16 16.63 -11.99
N ASP A 212 10.39 16.76 -10.69
CA ASP A 212 11.64 17.22 -10.07
C ASP A 212 12.63 16.04 -9.95
N ASN A 213 12.90 15.40 -11.09
CA ASN A 213 13.58 14.11 -11.15
C ASN A 213 15.09 14.23 -11.45
N GLY A 214 15.64 15.45 -11.50
CA GLY A 214 17.04 15.73 -11.80
C GLY A 214 17.45 15.44 -13.25
N GLN A 215 16.50 15.23 -14.16
CA GLN A 215 16.82 14.92 -15.55
C GLN A 215 17.56 16.08 -16.23
N GLY A 216 18.54 15.77 -17.08
CA GLY A 216 19.26 16.79 -17.86
C GLY A 216 20.25 17.63 -17.07
N GLY A 217 20.75 17.11 -15.94
CA GLY A 217 21.73 17.80 -15.08
C GLY A 217 21.09 18.62 -13.96
N GLY A 218 19.81 18.39 -13.68
CA GLY A 218 19.14 18.92 -12.52
C GLY A 218 19.48 18.18 -11.23
N VAL A 219 18.93 18.66 -10.10
CA VAL A 219 19.08 18.02 -8.80
C VAL A 219 17.71 17.61 -8.30
N ALA A 220 17.44 16.30 -8.29
CA ALA A 220 16.14 15.79 -7.90
C ALA A 220 15.74 16.23 -6.49
N GLY A 221 14.52 16.76 -6.37
CA GLY A 221 13.92 17.18 -5.10
C GLY A 221 14.43 18.53 -4.58
N ASP A 222 15.12 19.33 -5.40
CA ASP A 222 15.58 20.67 -5.01
C ASP A 222 14.48 21.75 -5.14
N ASN A 223 13.34 21.38 -5.74
CA ASN A 223 12.22 22.25 -6.07
C ASN A 223 12.63 23.44 -6.95
N ILE A 224 13.58 23.23 -7.85
CA ILE A 224 14.01 24.16 -8.89
C ILE A 224 13.89 23.46 -10.23
N GLN A 225 12.94 23.92 -11.06
CA GLN A 225 12.84 23.39 -12.41
C GLN A 225 14.09 23.74 -13.24
N ASN A 226 14.95 22.77 -13.46
CA ASN A 226 16.23 22.96 -14.15
C ASN A 226 16.60 21.75 -15.03
N GLY A 227 17.74 21.83 -15.72
CA GLY A 227 18.15 20.78 -16.67
C GLY A 227 17.11 20.56 -17.78
N THR A 228 16.62 19.32 -17.88
CA THR A 228 15.53 18.92 -18.79
C THR A 228 14.39 18.24 -18.03
N GLU A 229 14.13 18.70 -16.80
CA GLU A 229 13.03 18.21 -15.98
C GLU A 229 11.67 18.47 -16.66
N PRO A 230 10.84 17.42 -16.86
CA PRO A 230 9.57 17.56 -17.58
C PRO A 230 8.56 18.44 -16.86
N THR A 231 8.09 19.51 -17.53
CA THR A 231 6.87 20.22 -17.11
C THR A 231 5.66 19.30 -17.27
N LEU A 232 4.93 19.08 -16.19
CA LEU A 232 3.66 18.33 -16.18
C LEU A 232 2.48 19.26 -16.49
N TYR A 233 2.53 20.48 -15.96
CA TYR A 233 1.49 21.48 -16.17
C TYR A 233 2.02 22.90 -15.95
N THR A 234 1.52 23.85 -16.75
CA THR A 234 1.63 25.28 -16.46
C THR A 234 0.33 25.97 -16.90
N GLY A 235 -0.29 26.71 -16.00
CA GLY A 235 -1.52 27.45 -16.29
C GLY A 235 -2.29 27.79 -15.01
N GLN A 236 -3.55 28.17 -15.18
CA GLN A 236 -4.46 28.41 -14.05
C GLN A 236 -4.86 27.08 -13.38
N ALA A 237 -5.31 27.10 -12.13
CA ALA A 237 -5.68 25.84 -11.47
C ALA A 237 -6.85 25.15 -12.21
N GLN A 238 -6.66 23.85 -12.51
CA GLN A 238 -7.67 23.00 -13.14
C GLN A 238 -7.71 21.61 -12.51
N ALA A 239 -8.88 20.98 -12.54
CA ALA A 239 -9.03 19.59 -12.13
C ALA A 239 -8.48 18.69 -13.24
N GLY A 240 -7.90 17.55 -12.86
CA GLY A 240 -7.31 16.64 -13.82
C GLY A 240 -6.44 15.58 -13.17
N THR A 241 -5.92 14.69 -14.00
CA THR A 241 -4.96 13.67 -13.58
C THR A 241 -3.70 13.80 -14.42
N TRP A 242 -2.56 13.87 -13.75
CA TRP A 242 -1.24 13.90 -14.37
C TRP A 242 -0.51 12.59 -14.11
N ALA A 243 0.10 12.06 -15.16
CA ALA A 243 1.00 10.92 -15.07
C ALA A 243 2.34 11.39 -14.51
N LEU A 244 2.66 10.97 -13.29
CA LEU A 244 3.99 11.16 -12.72
C LEU A 244 4.91 10.01 -13.15
N TYR A 245 4.39 8.79 -13.03
CA TYR A 245 5.02 7.55 -13.46
C TYR A 245 3.96 6.66 -14.10
N ASP A 246 4.01 6.50 -15.42
CA ASP A 246 3.18 5.55 -16.15
C ASP A 246 3.93 4.97 -17.35
N SER A 247 3.30 4.08 -18.12
CA SER A 247 3.95 3.43 -19.26
C SER A 247 4.32 4.38 -20.41
N THR A 248 3.84 5.62 -20.40
CA THR A 248 4.03 6.63 -21.45
C THR A 248 4.97 7.76 -21.05
N THR A 249 5.26 7.95 -19.76
CA THR A 249 6.17 9.03 -19.28
C THR A 249 7.62 8.86 -19.74
N GLY A 250 8.00 7.66 -20.20
CA GLY A 250 9.37 7.37 -20.65
C GLY A 250 10.39 7.19 -19.51
N THR A 251 9.97 7.40 -18.25
CA THR A 251 10.80 7.21 -17.04
C THR A 251 10.71 5.80 -16.47
N GLY A 252 9.68 5.03 -16.84
CA GLY A 252 9.35 3.75 -16.20
C GLY A 252 8.63 3.95 -14.87
N PRO A 253 8.36 2.86 -14.11
CA PRO A 253 7.70 2.98 -12.82
C PRO A 253 8.63 3.65 -11.79
N LEU A 254 8.05 4.28 -10.77
CA LEU A 254 8.80 4.67 -9.59
C LEU A 254 9.28 3.40 -8.89
N LEU A 255 10.59 3.25 -8.74
CA LEU A 255 11.18 2.02 -8.23
C LEU A 255 10.87 1.84 -6.74
N GLY A 256 10.69 0.60 -6.33
CA GLY A 256 10.56 0.28 -4.91
C GLY A 256 11.78 0.77 -4.12
N THR A 257 11.56 1.21 -2.89
CA THR A 257 12.57 1.81 -1.99
C THR A 257 13.19 3.13 -2.47
N THR A 258 12.62 3.75 -3.51
CA THR A 258 13.05 5.06 -4.00
C THR A 258 12.01 6.15 -3.74
N THR A 259 12.47 7.39 -3.84
CA THR A 259 11.63 8.59 -3.70
C THR A 259 11.47 9.25 -5.07
N GLY A 260 10.24 9.53 -5.46
CA GLY A 260 9.91 10.41 -6.56
C GLY A 260 9.62 11.81 -6.06
N TYR A 261 9.91 12.84 -6.86
CA TYR A 261 9.72 14.23 -6.46
C TYR A 261 8.86 14.99 -7.45
N ILE A 262 7.98 15.82 -6.92
CA ILE A 262 7.14 16.75 -7.68
C ILE A 262 7.48 18.15 -7.20
N GLY A 263 7.88 18.99 -8.14
CA GLY A 263 8.00 20.41 -7.89
C GLY A 263 6.68 21.09 -8.22
N VAL A 264 6.26 21.97 -7.31
CA VAL A 264 5.09 22.83 -7.50
C VAL A 264 5.49 24.26 -7.21
N LYS A 265 5.11 25.18 -8.07
CA LYS A 265 5.16 26.62 -7.80
C LYS A 265 3.87 27.29 -8.21
N TRP A 266 3.55 28.37 -7.53
CA TRP A 266 2.46 29.25 -7.88
C TRP A 266 2.92 30.70 -7.79
N ASP A 267 2.38 31.52 -8.68
CA ASP A 267 2.68 32.93 -8.78
C ASP A 267 1.36 33.69 -8.96
N LEU A 268 1.08 34.68 -8.11
CA LEU A 268 0.02 35.65 -8.36
C LEU A 268 0.67 36.90 -8.96
N PRO A 269 0.45 37.23 -10.25
CA PRO A 269 1.13 38.34 -10.91
C PRO A 269 0.95 39.66 -10.16
N LEU A 270 1.99 40.48 -10.11
CA LEU A 270 1.92 41.81 -9.48
C LEU A 270 0.91 42.75 -10.18
N ALA A 271 0.60 42.47 -11.45
CA ALA A 271 -0.39 43.22 -12.22
C ALA A 271 -1.85 42.83 -11.91
N THR A 272 -2.08 41.81 -11.08
CA THR A 272 -3.41 41.45 -10.61
C THR A 272 -3.98 42.61 -9.78
N GLY A 273 -5.20 43.04 -10.10
CA GLY A 273 -5.84 44.15 -9.41
C GLY A 273 -6.56 43.70 -8.15
N ASN A 274 -7.43 44.58 -7.65
CA ASN A 274 -8.20 44.31 -6.44
C ASN A 274 -9.31 43.27 -6.66
N GLU A 275 -9.61 42.87 -7.90
CA GLU A 275 -10.67 41.93 -8.22
C GLU A 275 -10.51 40.53 -7.60
N VAL A 276 -9.36 40.21 -6.99
CA VAL A 276 -9.11 38.90 -6.35
C VAL A 276 -9.16 38.97 -4.83
N GLN A 277 -9.62 40.09 -4.26
CA GLN A 277 -9.52 40.34 -2.84
C GLN A 277 -10.58 39.53 -2.09
N THR A 278 -10.24 38.94 -0.95
CA THR A 278 -11.17 38.05 -0.22
C THR A 278 -11.52 36.74 -0.92
N ASP A 279 -11.34 36.62 -2.23
CA ASP A 279 -11.49 35.38 -2.99
C ASP A 279 -10.72 34.22 -2.39
N SER A 280 -11.26 33.04 -2.61
CA SER A 280 -10.58 31.80 -2.26
C SER A 280 -10.75 30.75 -3.33
N MET A 281 -9.67 30.02 -3.58
CA MET A 281 -9.69 28.80 -4.38
C MET A 281 -9.16 27.62 -3.57
N GLY A 282 -9.68 26.45 -3.87
CA GLY A 282 -9.36 25.21 -3.14
C GLY A 282 -9.37 24.01 -4.07
N ALA A 283 -8.69 22.95 -3.64
CA ALA A 283 -8.62 21.71 -4.40
C ALA A 283 -8.30 20.52 -3.48
N ASP A 284 -8.81 19.35 -3.84
CA ASP A 284 -8.34 18.08 -3.29
C ASP A 284 -7.20 17.54 -4.15
N ILE A 285 -6.10 17.11 -3.53
CA ILE A 285 -4.96 16.48 -4.21
C ILE A 285 -4.83 15.05 -3.70
N SER A 286 -4.81 14.08 -4.61
CA SER A 286 -4.64 12.67 -4.29
C SER A 286 -3.59 12.00 -5.19
N PHE A 287 -2.93 10.98 -4.64
CA PHE A 287 -1.99 10.14 -5.39
C PHE A 287 -2.55 8.73 -5.49
N ASN A 288 -2.74 8.25 -6.72
CA ASN A 288 -3.15 6.87 -6.98
C ASN A 288 -1.95 6.04 -7.39
N VAL A 289 -1.77 4.90 -6.74
CA VAL A 289 -0.58 4.06 -6.90
C VAL A 289 -0.99 2.65 -7.30
N VAL A 290 -0.36 2.12 -8.36
CA VAL A 290 -0.61 0.77 -8.86
C VAL A 290 0.71 0.03 -9.04
N GLN A 291 0.81 -1.21 -8.55
CA GLN A 291 2.04 -2.00 -8.71
C GLN A 291 2.40 -2.21 -10.19
N ALA A 292 3.68 -2.11 -10.53
CA ALA A 292 4.14 -2.18 -11.91
C ALA A 292 4.22 -3.61 -12.46
N ARG A 293 4.63 -4.58 -11.63
CA ARG A 293 4.99 -5.96 -12.03
C ARG A 293 4.01 -6.65 -12.98
N ASN A 294 2.71 -6.47 -12.77
CA ASN A 294 1.66 -7.12 -13.55
C ASN A 294 0.81 -6.12 -14.37
N ASN A 295 1.24 -4.86 -14.46
CA ASN A 295 0.51 -3.78 -15.10
C ASN A 295 1.42 -2.97 -16.04
N ALA A 296 2.19 -3.65 -16.91
CA ALA A 296 3.23 -3.00 -17.73
C ALA A 296 2.71 -1.87 -18.65
N ASN A 297 1.43 -1.92 -19.05
CA ASN A 297 0.79 -0.93 -19.92
C ASN A 297 -0.13 0.02 -19.15
N TYR A 298 0.07 0.17 -17.84
CA TYR A 298 -0.75 1.07 -17.05
C TYR A 298 -0.54 2.51 -17.50
N THR A 299 -1.64 3.24 -17.64
CA THR A 299 -1.67 4.66 -18.01
C THR A 299 -2.55 5.39 -17.01
N CYS A 300 -2.15 6.59 -16.61
CA CYS A 300 -3.00 7.41 -15.76
C CYS A 300 -4.23 7.85 -16.56
N THR A 301 -5.40 7.28 -16.24
CA THR A 301 -6.65 7.68 -16.86
C THR A 301 -7.21 8.92 -16.16
N PRO A 302 -7.60 9.98 -16.91
CA PRO A 302 -8.31 11.10 -16.30
C PRO A 302 -9.65 10.61 -15.71
N PRO A 303 -10.13 11.23 -14.61
CA PRO A 303 -11.42 10.89 -14.01
C PRO A 303 -12.48 10.97 -15.09
N GLN A 304 -13.16 9.84 -15.35
CA GLN A 304 -14.27 9.84 -16.29
C GLN A 304 -15.38 10.70 -15.66
N PRO A 305 -16.03 11.59 -16.44
CA PRO A 305 -17.24 12.23 -15.96
C PRO A 305 -18.23 11.13 -15.54
N PRO A 306 -19.01 11.32 -14.46
CA PRO A 306 -19.93 10.30 -13.99
C PRO A 306 -20.81 9.86 -15.16
N THR A 307 -20.71 8.57 -15.52
CA THR A 307 -21.55 7.99 -16.55
C THR A 307 -22.98 8.13 -16.06
N LYS A 308 -23.76 8.97 -16.75
CA LYS A 308 -25.20 9.01 -16.56
C LYS A 308 -25.67 7.58 -16.82
N ILE A 309 -26.16 6.91 -15.77
CA ILE A 309 -26.81 5.61 -15.92
C ILE A 309 -28.07 5.93 -16.73
N ASP A 310 -28.00 5.77 -18.06
CA ASP A 310 -29.19 5.85 -18.88
C ASP A 310 -30.11 4.73 -18.40
N GLY A 311 -31.20 5.14 -17.74
CA GLY A 311 -32.24 4.24 -17.28
C GLY A 311 -32.71 3.36 -18.44
N PRO A 312 -33.23 2.15 -18.15
CA PRO A 312 -33.63 1.21 -19.17
C PRO A 312 -34.59 1.90 -20.15
N GLN A 313 -34.18 1.96 -21.42
CA GLN A 313 -35.03 2.40 -22.52
C GLN A 313 -36.29 1.54 -22.48
N ALA A 314 -37.43 2.16 -22.18
CA ALA A 314 -38.72 1.51 -22.29
C ALA A 314 -38.93 1.16 -23.76
N GLY A 315 -38.80 -0.13 -24.09
CA GLY A 315 -39.18 -0.65 -25.39
C GLY A 315 -40.68 -0.48 -25.59
N ASN A 316 -41.05 0.18 -26.69
CA ASN A 316 -42.37 0.07 -27.30
C ASN A 316 -42.52 -1.28 -28.02
#